data_AF-A0A7C8MTK0-F1
#
_entry.id   AF-A0A7C8MTK0-F1
#
_cell.length_a   1.000
_cell.length_b   1.000
_cell.length_c   1.000
_cell.angle_alpha   90.00
_cell.angle_beta   90.00
_cell.angle_gamma   90.00
#
_symmetry.space_group_name_H-M   'P 1'
#
loop_
_entity.id
_entity.type
_entity.pdbx_description
1 polymer ?
#
loop_
_entity_poly.entity_id
_entity_poly.type
_entity_poly.pdbx_seq_one_letter_code
_entity_poly.pdbx_strand_id
1 'polypeptide(L)'
;MKENPQPPPRWGSAANIAQVKVYLETLVQHHPYDPKRPHLTSAMDFWLALFGIELYSLDAELQSALHHIYTEYGFPPSLSAKSRSPSPDQDYNDYKPDRMDPDDDYDMETGGKRRGSNWEEEEEEEDDRHRHDAIDALLAETQRGALEIAARIDGVLENAPYTTDPELLRLRGHVSLCVADLYLPSRLASQYTKQAAMAQGASTISESPDRQLRTHVKTPEEHVALSRRREEQERARAFFERVLAAKGKLEDWILRFLDADEGEET
;
A
#
# COMPACT_ATOMS: atom_id res chain seq x y z
N MET A 1 21.69 23.32 4.44
CA MET A 1 20.89 22.39 5.26
C MET A 1 19.81 21.88 4.33
N LYS A 2 19.87 20.62 3.89
CA LYS A 2 18.79 20.02 3.10
C LYS A 2 17.62 19.83 4.06
N GLU A 3 16.49 20.48 3.78
CA GLU A 3 15.26 20.27 4.54
C GLU A 3 14.89 18.80 4.37
N ASN A 4 14.94 18.05 5.47
CA ASN A 4 14.44 16.68 5.47
C ASN A 4 12.93 16.74 5.14
N PRO A 5 12.43 15.87 4.25
CA PRO A 5 11.02 15.86 3.92
C PRO A 5 10.21 15.68 5.21
N GLN A 6 9.18 16.50 5.38
CA GLN A 6 8.34 16.45 6.58
C GLN A 6 7.51 15.16 6.55
N PRO A 7 7.36 14.47 7.69
CA PRO A 7 6.50 13.30 7.76
C PRO A 7 5.06 13.70 7.40
N PRO A 8 4.27 12.75 6.87
CA PRO A 8 2.89 13.01 6.47
C PRO A 8 2.09 13.57 7.67
N PRO A 9 1.20 14.55 7.43
CA PRO A 9 0.44 15.18 8.50
C PRO A 9 -0.49 14.16 9.15
N ARG A 10 -0.40 14.03 10.47
CA ARG A 10 -1.24 13.15 11.28
C ARG A 10 -2.31 13.93 12.02
N TRP A 11 -3.53 13.41 12.01
CA TRP A 11 -4.62 13.95 12.81
C TRP A 11 -4.49 13.48 14.26
N GLY A 12 -4.32 14.44 15.17
CA GLY A 12 -4.21 14.18 16.60
C GLY A 12 -2.85 13.63 17.06
N SER A 13 -2.69 13.52 18.38
CA SER A 13 -1.49 12.95 19.02
C SER A 13 -1.65 11.46 19.28
N ALA A 14 -0.57 10.68 19.18
CA ALA A 14 -0.62 9.22 19.36
C ALA A 14 -0.98 8.87 20.78
N ALA A 15 -0.52 9.68 21.74
CA ALA A 15 -0.85 9.53 23.15
C ALA A 15 -2.37 9.65 23.43
N ASN A 16 -3.12 10.36 22.57
CA ASN A 16 -4.54 10.58 22.79
C ASN A 16 -5.40 9.40 22.30
N ILE A 17 -4.86 8.48 21.50
CA ILE A 17 -5.62 7.38 20.91
C ILE A 17 -6.23 6.47 21.99
N ALA A 18 -5.47 6.16 23.04
CA ALA A 18 -5.91 5.30 24.13
C ALA A 18 -7.07 5.94 24.91
N GLN A 19 -7.04 7.26 25.10
CA GLN A 19 -8.11 7.99 25.77
C GLN A 19 -9.40 8.00 24.91
N VAL A 20 -9.25 8.22 23.60
CA VAL A 20 -10.37 8.19 22.65
C VAL A 20 -11.01 6.80 22.60
N LYS A 21 -10.20 5.73 22.62
CA LYS A 21 -10.70 4.34 22.70
C LYS A 21 -11.58 4.12 23.92
N VAL A 22 -11.06 4.41 25.11
CA VAL A 22 -11.80 4.23 26.38
C VAL A 22 -13.09 5.06 26.38
N TYR A 23 -13.03 6.28 25.84
CA TYR A 23 -14.20 7.14 25.72
C TYR A 23 -15.28 6.53 24.81
N LEU A 24 -14.91 6.06 23.62
CA LEU A 24 -15.84 5.44 22.68
C LEU A 24 -16.40 4.12 23.21
N GLU A 25 -15.59 3.29 23.86
CA GLU A 25 -16.05 2.07 24.53
C GLU A 25 -17.07 2.37 25.64
N THR A 26 -16.85 3.44 26.40
CA THR A 26 -17.81 3.90 27.42
C THR A 26 -19.12 4.36 26.79
N LEU A 27 -19.07 5.06 25.65
CA LEU A 27 -20.26 5.45 24.89
C LEU A 27 -21.02 4.25 24.33
N VAL A 28 -20.32 3.24 23.81
CA VAL A 28 -20.93 1.99 23.35
C VAL A 28 -21.76 1.33 24.47
N GLN A 29 -21.22 1.30 25.70
CA GLN A 29 -21.91 0.70 26.85
C GLN A 29 -23.13 1.52 27.29
N HIS A 30 -23.05 2.85 27.24
CA HIS A 30 -24.15 3.73 27.65
C HIS A 30 -25.26 3.87 26.61
N HIS A 31 -24.97 3.60 25.33
CA HIS A 31 -25.91 3.75 24.23
C HIS A 31 -26.16 2.43 23.48
N PRO A 32 -26.67 1.38 24.13
CA PRO A 32 -26.96 0.12 23.46
C PRO A 32 -27.98 0.31 22.33
N TYR A 33 -27.90 -0.54 21.31
CA TYR A 33 -28.79 -0.45 20.16
C TYR A 33 -30.27 -0.66 20.56
N ASP A 34 -31.11 0.32 20.23
CA ASP A 34 -32.57 0.22 20.41
C ASP A 34 -33.25 -0.01 19.04
N PRO A 35 -33.84 -1.20 18.79
CA PRO A 35 -34.50 -1.51 17.52
C PRO A 35 -35.72 -0.62 17.24
N LYS A 36 -36.26 0.07 18.24
CA LYS A 36 -37.43 0.95 18.08
C LYS A 36 -37.05 2.34 17.57
N ARG A 37 -35.77 2.72 17.62
CA ARG A 37 -35.28 4.06 17.27
C ARG A 37 -34.00 3.97 16.43
N PRO A 38 -34.09 3.46 15.18
CA PRO A 38 -32.93 3.20 14.33
C PRO A 38 -32.19 4.47 13.85
N HIS A 39 -32.76 5.66 14.02
CA HIS A 39 -32.19 6.92 13.56
C HIS A 39 -31.41 7.68 14.64
N LEU A 40 -31.36 7.16 15.87
CA LEU A 40 -30.58 7.75 16.95
C LEU A 40 -29.16 7.19 16.94
N THR A 41 -28.19 8.04 17.27
CA THR A 41 -26.81 7.62 17.48
C THR A 41 -26.77 6.49 18.50
N SER A 42 -26.28 5.34 18.08
CA SER A 42 -26.29 4.10 18.87
C SER A 42 -24.89 3.52 18.98
N ALA A 43 -24.74 2.46 19.77
CA ALA A 43 -23.52 1.66 19.89
C ALA A 43 -22.91 1.32 18.52
N MET A 44 -23.75 1.16 17.50
CA MET A 44 -23.36 0.93 16.11
C MET A 44 -22.41 2.01 15.57
N ASP A 45 -22.80 3.27 15.70
CA ASP A 45 -22.03 4.42 15.19
C ASP A 45 -20.72 4.58 15.97
N PHE A 46 -20.75 4.27 17.28
CA PHE A 46 -19.57 4.34 18.12
C PHE A 46 -18.57 3.20 17.82
N TRP A 47 -19.05 2.01 17.48
CA TRP A 47 -18.19 0.91 17.01
C TRP A 47 -17.51 1.28 15.68
N LEU A 48 -18.26 1.82 14.72
CA LEU A 48 -17.69 2.29 13.45
C LEU A 48 -16.63 3.39 13.67
N ALA A 49 -16.93 4.36 14.53
CA ALA A 49 -15.99 5.41 14.88
C ALA A 49 -14.73 4.85 15.56
N LEU A 50 -14.88 3.91 16.49
CA LEU A 50 -13.77 3.27 17.19
C LEU A 50 -12.85 2.56 16.20
N PHE A 51 -13.39 1.65 15.38
CA PHE A 51 -12.58 0.91 14.41
C PHE A 51 -11.99 1.81 13.33
N GLY A 52 -12.73 2.82 12.86
CA GLY A 52 -12.23 3.78 11.87
C GLY A 52 -11.03 4.59 12.39
N ILE A 53 -11.08 5.04 13.65
CA ILE A 53 -9.98 5.78 14.28
C ILE A 53 -8.76 4.88 14.50
N GLU A 54 -8.96 3.61 14.84
CA GLU A 54 -7.87 2.64 14.98
C GLU A 54 -7.17 2.34 13.66
N LEU A 55 -7.95 2.07 12.61
CA LEU A 55 -7.42 1.88 11.25
C LEU A 55 -6.66 3.11 10.77
N TYR A 56 -7.20 4.30 11.04
CA TYR A 56 -6.50 5.54 10.73
C TYR A 56 -5.17 5.66 11.48
N SER A 57 -5.12 5.32 12.78
CA SER A 57 -3.86 5.37 13.53
C SER A 57 -2.83 4.40 12.97
N LEU A 58 -3.24 3.17 12.62
CA LEU A 58 -2.37 2.18 12.01
C LEU A 58 -1.82 2.67 10.66
N ASP A 59 -2.66 3.20 9.78
CA ASP A 59 -2.21 3.75 8.51
C ASP A 59 -1.25 4.93 8.74
N ALA A 60 -1.57 5.86 9.65
CA ALA A 60 -0.68 6.98 9.94
C ALA A 60 0.69 6.54 10.47
N GLU A 61 0.74 5.49 11.30
CA GLU A 61 1.99 4.89 11.79
C GLU A 61 2.78 4.23 10.66
N LEU A 62 2.10 3.45 9.79
CA LEU A 62 2.69 2.85 8.60
C LEU A 62 3.28 3.93 7.68
N GLN A 63 2.52 4.97 7.34
CA GLN A 63 2.98 6.05 6.45
C GLN A 63 4.18 6.80 7.05
N SER A 64 4.17 7.06 8.35
CA SER A 64 5.30 7.71 9.03
C SER A 64 6.56 6.82 9.02
N ALA A 65 6.40 5.52 9.26
CA ALA A 65 7.53 4.59 9.27
C ALA A 65 8.08 4.34 7.86
N LEU A 66 7.20 4.21 6.84
CA LEU A 66 7.61 4.16 5.43
C LEU A 66 8.40 5.41 5.05
N HIS A 67 7.94 6.60 5.45
CA HIS A 67 8.66 7.84 5.21
C HIS A 67 10.05 7.84 5.85
N HIS A 68 10.18 7.32 7.07
CA HIS A 68 11.49 7.16 7.72
C HIS A 68 12.41 6.25 6.91
N ILE A 69 11.93 5.07 6.49
CA ILE A 69 12.69 4.12 5.67
C ILE A 69 13.12 4.78 4.34
N TYR A 70 12.23 5.51 3.67
CA TYR A 70 12.58 6.21 2.43
C TYR A 70 13.56 7.38 2.64
N THR A 71 13.60 7.96 3.84
CA THR A 71 14.58 8.99 4.19
C THR A 71 15.96 8.37 4.43
N GLU A 72 16.00 7.16 5.00
CA GLU A 72 17.22 6.42 5.33
C GLU A 72 17.86 5.76 4.09
N TYR A 73 17.07 5.04 3.30
CA TYR A 73 17.52 4.27 2.12
C TYR A 73 17.29 5.00 0.78
N GLY A 74 16.78 6.22 0.81
CA GLY A 74 16.40 6.99 -0.37
C GLY A 74 15.01 6.65 -0.93
N PHE A 75 14.40 7.64 -1.58
CA PHE A 75 13.10 7.46 -2.23
C PHE A 75 13.27 6.61 -3.49
N PRO A 76 12.37 5.64 -3.73
CA PRO A 76 12.41 4.87 -4.97
C PRO A 76 12.25 5.83 -6.17
N PRO A 77 12.88 5.52 -7.33
CA PRO A 77 12.83 6.37 -8.52
C PRO A 77 11.39 6.61 -9.03
N SER A 78 10.46 5.71 -8.69
CA SER A 78 9.01 5.86 -8.93
C SER A 78 8.37 7.06 -8.22
N LEU A 79 8.89 7.48 -7.05
CA LEU A 79 8.36 8.58 -6.24
C LEU A 79 9.21 9.86 -6.36
N SER A 80 10.48 9.72 -6.76
CA SER A 80 11.38 10.85 -7.03
C SER A 80 11.10 11.55 -8.38
N ALA A 81 10.21 11.02 -9.20
CA ALA A 81 9.84 11.56 -10.51
C ALA A 81 8.93 12.82 -10.45
N LYS A 82 8.91 13.54 -9.32
CA LYS A 82 8.42 14.92 -9.27
C LYS A 82 9.59 15.86 -8.96
N SER A 83 9.98 16.60 -10.01
CA SER A 83 10.86 17.78 -10.02
C SER A 83 12.34 17.55 -10.38
N ARG A 84 12.60 17.03 -11.58
CA ARG A 84 13.66 17.61 -12.41
C ARG A 84 13.01 18.24 -13.64
N SER A 85 12.38 19.39 -13.42
CA SER A 85 12.10 20.32 -14.51
C SER A 85 13.42 20.55 -15.25
N PRO A 86 13.50 20.33 -16.57
CA PRO A 86 14.64 20.78 -17.35
C PRO A 86 14.74 22.29 -17.15
N SER A 87 15.83 22.78 -16.57
CA SER A 87 16.07 24.22 -16.51
C SER A 87 16.11 24.74 -17.95
N PRO A 88 15.37 25.81 -18.32
CA PRO A 88 15.29 26.28 -19.71
C PRO A 88 16.57 26.91 -20.28
N ASP A 89 17.69 26.90 -19.55
CA ASP A 89 18.91 27.60 -19.93
C ASP A 89 20.08 26.65 -20.25
N GLN A 90 19.80 25.45 -20.75
CA GLN A 90 20.82 24.70 -21.48
C GLN A 90 20.91 25.27 -22.90
N ASP A 91 21.74 26.30 -23.02
CA ASP A 91 22.26 26.82 -24.27
C ASP A 91 22.92 25.69 -25.06
N TYR A 92 22.15 25.09 -25.96
CA TYR A 92 22.63 24.19 -27.00
C TYR A 92 23.38 25.02 -28.05
N ASN A 93 24.56 25.53 -27.74
CA ASN A 93 25.55 26.03 -28.72
C ASN A 93 26.93 26.27 -28.08
N ASP A 94 27.64 25.20 -27.75
CA ASP A 94 29.12 25.22 -27.80
C ASP A 94 29.62 23.94 -28.48
N TYR A 95 29.19 23.76 -29.74
CA TYR A 95 29.86 22.85 -30.65
C TYR A 95 31.09 23.59 -31.19
N LYS A 96 32.19 23.59 -30.44
CA LYS A 96 33.49 23.90 -31.02
C LYS A 96 33.89 22.70 -31.87
N PRO A 97 34.06 22.84 -33.20
CA PRO A 97 34.69 21.81 -33.98
C PRO A 97 36.15 21.73 -33.52
N ASP A 98 36.50 20.64 -32.86
CA ASP A 98 37.88 20.28 -32.58
C ASP A 98 38.68 20.38 -33.88
N ARG A 99 39.68 21.26 -33.88
CA ARG A 99 40.79 21.14 -34.81
C ARG A 99 41.44 19.80 -34.50
N MET A 100 41.32 18.86 -35.42
CA MET A 100 42.20 17.70 -35.50
C MET A 100 43.64 18.22 -35.58
N ASP A 101 44.36 18.16 -34.47
CA ASP A 101 45.82 18.19 -34.46
C ASP A 101 46.27 16.72 -34.63
N PRO A 102 46.90 16.35 -35.76
CA PRO A 102 47.17 14.96 -36.08
C PRO A 102 48.59 14.61 -35.68
N ASP A 103 48.96 14.77 -34.41
CA ASP A 103 50.23 14.30 -33.88
C ASP A 103 50.11 14.19 -32.36
N ASP A 104 49.52 13.10 -31.87
CA ASP A 104 49.85 12.62 -30.52
C ASP A 104 49.75 11.10 -30.48
N ASP A 105 50.91 10.54 -30.17
CA ASP A 105 51.25 9.14 -30.27
C ASP A 105 50.46 8.25 -29.30
N TYR A 106 50.25 7.03 -29.78
CA TYR A 106 49.60 5.93 -29.10
C TYR A 106 50.12 5.69 -27.68
N ASP A 107 49.28 5.90 -26.67
CA ASP A 107 49.33 5.10 -25.43
C ASP A 107 47.93 4.62 -25.05
N MET A 108 47.62 3.40 -25.47
CA MET A 108 46.35 2.75 -25.25
C MET A 108 46.39 2.01 -23.89
N GLU A 109 46.31 2.75 -22.79
CA GLU A 109 45.93 2.20 -21.47
C GLU A 109 44.44 2.45 -21.19
N THR A 110 43.56 1.81 -21.96
CA THR A 110 42.14 1.65 -21.63
C THR A 110 41.95 0.60 -20.52
N GLY A 111 42.62 0.79 -19.38
CA GLY A 111 42.74 -0.20 -18.30
C GLY A 111 42.11 0.16 -16.95
N GLY A 112 41.33 1.25 -16.83
CA GLY A 112 40.95 1.77 -15.49
C GLY A 112 39.46 1.90 -15.15
N LYS A 113 38.56 2.10 -16.11
CA LYS A 113 37.18 2.59 -15.83
C LYS A 113 36.08 1.54 -15.75
N ARG A 114 36.41 0.25 -15.77
CA ARG A 114 35.41 -0.85 -15.69
C ARG A 114 35.36 -1.57 -14.34
N ARG A 115 36.27 -1.24 -13.41
CA ARG A 115 36.36 -1.91 -12.10
C ARG A 115 35.61 -1.21 -10.97
N GLY A 116 35.16 0.04 -11.13
CA GLY A 116 34.33 0.74 -10.14
C GLY A 116 32.84 0.42 -10.24
N SER A 117 32.33 0.23 -11.48
CA SER A 117 30.90 -0.01 -11.77
C SER A 117 30.32 -1.23 -11.04
N ASN A 118 31.05 -2.35 -11.00
CA ASN A 118 30.52 -3.59 -10.44
C ASN A 118 30.36 -3.55 -8.90
N TRP A 119 31.22 -2.81 -8.20
CA TRP A 119 31.12 -2.69 -6.74
C TRP A 119 30.01 -1.73 -6.32
N GLU A 120 29.84 -0.63 -7.06
CA GLU A 120 28.76 0.34 -6.84
C GLU A 120 27.38 -0.28 -7.17
N GLU A 121 27.28 -1.08 -8.23
CA GLU A 121 26.04 -1.81 -8.57
C GLU A 121 25.68 -2.89 -7.53
N GLU A 122 26.67 -3.64 -7.00
CA GLU A 122 26.43 -4.64 -5.95
C GLU A 122 25.98 -4.00 -4.63
N GLU A 123 26.54 -2.85 -4.27
CA GLU A 123 26.18 -2.09 -3.05
C GLU A 123 24.78 -1.47 -3.16
N GLU A 124 24.41 -0.90 -4.33
CA GLU A 124 23.05 -0.41 -4.59
C GLU A 124 22.00 -1.54 -4.55
N GLU A 125 22.33 -2.72 -5.08
CA GLU A 125 21.45 -3.89 -5.01
C GLU A 125 21.31 -4.43 -3.57
N GLU A 126 22.36 -4.32 -2.76
CA GLU A 126 22.30 -4.65 -1.32
C GLU A 126 21.40 -3.67 -0.57
N ASP A 127 21.55 -2.38 -0.79
CA ASP A 127 20.73 -1.36 -0.15
C ASP A 127 19.24 -1.48 -0.53
N ASP A 128 18.95 -1.79 -1.79
CA ASP A 128 17.58 -2.05 -2.24
C ASP A 128 16.97 -3.29 -1.55
N ARG A 129 17.77 -4.35 -1.32
CA ARG A 129 17.32 -5.53 -0.55
C ARG A 129 17.02 -5.17 0.89
N HIS A 130 17.94 -4.49 1.57
CA HIS A 130 17.74 -4.08 2.96
C HIS A 130 16.51 -3.15 3.10
N ARG A 131 16.29 -2.25 2.14
CA ARG A 131 15.09 -1.42 2.10
C ARG A 131 13.82 -2.26 1.97
N HIS A 132 13.79 -3.22 1.05
CA HIS A 132 12.62 -4.10 0.88
C HIS A 132 12.36 -4.96 2.11
N ASP A 133 13.40 -5.53 2.72
CA ASP A 133 13.28 -6.33 3.95
C ASP A 133 12.77 -5.49 5.12
N ALA A 134 13.24 -4.25 5.26
CA ALA A 134 12.76 -3.31 6.28
C ALA A 134 11.29 -2.92 6.08
N ILE A 135 10.88 -2.69 4.83
CA ILE A 135 9.47 -2.42 4.49
C ILE A 135 8.61 -3.65 4.78
N ASP A 136 9.05 -4.85 4.38
CA ASP A 136 8.28 -6.08 4.56
C ASP A 136 8.11 -6.41 6.06
N ALA A 137 9.14 -6.15 6.89
CA ALA A 137 9.04 -6.26 8.34
C ALA A 137 8.01 -5.27 8.94
N LEU A 138 7.97 -4.04 8.44
CA LEU A 138 7.00 -3.02 8.85
C LEU A 138 5.56 -3.39 8.42
N LEU A 139 5.40 -3.89 7.19
CA LEU A 139 4.12 -4.38 6.68
C LEU A 139 3.60 -5.54 7.54
N ALA A 140 4.47 -6.48 7.93
CA ALA A 140 4.11 -7.60 8.79
C ALA A 140 3.65 -7.18 10.19
N GLU A 141 4.23 -6.12 10.77
CA GLU A 141 3.73 -5.52 12.03
C GLU A 141 2.35 -4.89 11.83
N THR A 142 2.21 -4.07 10.79
CA THR A 142 0.95 -3.39 10.49
C THR A 142 -0.17 -4.40 10.22
N GLN A 143 0.16 -5.49 9.53
CA GLN A 143 -0.75 -6.60 9.25
C GLN A 143 -1.27 -7.26 10.52
N ARG A 144 -0.42 -7.46 11.54
CA ARG A 144 -0.88 -8.00 12.84
C ARG A 144 -1.91 -7.07 13.47
N GLY A 145 -1.63 -5.76 13.50
CA GLY A 145 -2.59 -4.77 14.02
C GLY A 145 -3.91 -4.77 13.26
N ALA A 146 -3.87 -4.85 11.93
CA ALA A 146 -5.08 -4.90 11.10
C ALA A 146 -5.90 -6.19 11.33
N LEU A 147 -5.24 -7.35 11.51
CA LEU A 147 -5.88 -8.61 11.84
C LEU A 147 -6.53 -8.59 13.25
N GLU A 148 -5.89 -7.94 14.22
CA GLU A 148 -6.48 -7.76 15.56
C GLU A 148 -7.75 -6.90 15.51
N ILE A 149 -7.75 -5.83 14.71
CA ILE A 149 -8.95 -5.02 14.47
C ILE A 149 -10.02 -5.86 13.78
N ALA A 150 -9.65 -6.64 12.74
CA ALA A 150 -10.59 -7.52 12.03
C ALA A 150 -11.25 -8.52 12.97
N ALA A 151 -10.48 -9.17 13.85
CA ALA A 151 -11.00 -10.12 14.84
C ALA A 151 -11.97 -9.45 15.84
N ARG A 152 -11.71 -8.20 16.23
CA ARG A 152 -12.63 -7.43 17.08
C ARG A 152 -13.91 -7.04 16.35
N ILE A 153 -13.82 -6.68 15.06
CA ILE A 153 -15.02 -6.45 14.24
C ILE A 153 -15.83 -7.74 14.12
N ASP A 154 -15.19 -8.88 13.88
CA ASP A 154 -15.84 -10.19 13.79
C ASP A 154 -16.58 -10.53 15.09
N GLY A 155 -15.95 -10.29 16.25
CA GLY A 155 -16.61 -10.47 17.56
C GLY A 155 -17.82 -9.55 17.78
N VAL A 156 -17.83 -8.34 17.21
CA VAL A 156 -19.03 -7.47 17.23
C VAL A 156 -20.10 -8.01 16.29
N LEU A 157 -19.73 -8.43 15.08
CA LEU A 157 -20.64 -8.98 14.06
C LEU A 157 -21.31 -10.30 14.46
N GLU A 158 -20.71 -11.08 15.35
CA GLU A 158 -21.31 -12.30 15.92
C GLU A 158 -22.54 -12.01 16.79
N ASN A 159 -22.63 -10.81 17.38
CA ASN A 159 -23.72 -10.45 18.28
C ASN A 159 -24.88 -9.81 17.51
N ALA A 160 -26.08 -10.37 17.64
CA ALA A 160 -27.29 -9.68 17.18
C ALA A 160 -27.45 -8.36 17.97
N PRO A 161 -27.76 -7.22 17.34
CA PRO A 161 -28.28 -7.03 15.97
C PRO A 161 -27.23 -6.63 14.91
N TYR A 162 -25.94 -6.67 15.23
CA TYR A 162 -24.87 -6.16 14.36
C TYR A 162 -24.57 -7.06 13.15
N THR A 163 -25.02 -8.32 13.17
CA THR A 163 -24.75 -9.33 12.14
C THR A 163 -25.18 -8.95 10.72
N THR A 164 -26.21 -8.12 10.59
CA THR A 164 -26.80 -7.70 9.32
C THR A 164 -26.56 -6.23 8.99
N ASP A 165 -25.78 -5.51 9.79
CA ASP A 165 -25.58 -4.09 9.54
C ASP A 165 -24.66 -3.88 8.32
N PRO A 166 -25.12 -3.14 7.28
CA PRO A 166 -24.37 -2.97 6.05
C PRO A 166 -23.08 -2.16 6.23
N GLU A 167 -23.00 -1.24 7.19
CA GLU A 167 -21.83 -0.39 7.38
C GLU A 167 -20.70 -1.13 8.10
N LEU A 168 -21.01 -1.94 9.14
CA LEU A 168 -20.00 -2.80 9.77
C LEU A 168 -19.51 -3.90 8.82
N LEU A 169 -20.41 -4.50 8.04
CA LEU A 169 -20.03 -5.48 7.01
C LEU A 169 -19.17 -4.83 5.92
N ARG A 170 -19.51 -3.61 5.50
CA ARG A 170 -18.69 -2.86 4.53
C ARG A 170 -17.32 -2.56 5.11
N LEU A 171 -17.23 -2.08 6.35
CA LEU A 171 -15.95 -1.83 7.02
C LEU A 171 -15.11 -3.11 7.09
N ARG A 172 -15.72 -4.23 7.48
CA ARG A 172 -15.03 -5.52 7.57
C ARG A 172 -14.48 -6.00 6.21
N GLY A 173 -15.23 -5.79 5.13
CA GLY A 173 -14.78 -6.08 3.77
C GLY A 173 -13.58 -5.22 3.36
N HIS A 174 -13.62 -3.92 3.67
CA HIS A 174 -12.48 -3.01 3.42
C HIS A 174 -11.24 -3.40 4.23
N VAL A 175 -11.41 -3.79 5.50
CA VAL A 175 -10.29 -4.27 6.32
C VAL A 175 -9.67 -5.53 5.72
N SER A 176 -10.45 -6.47 5.19
CA SER A 176 -9.89 -7.64 4.49
C SER A 176 -9.11 -7.23 3.24
N LEU A 177 -9.58 -6.26 2.44
CA LEU A 177 -8.80 -5.76 1.31
C LEU A 177 -7.50 -5.07 1.75
N CYS A 178 -7.55 -4.29 2.83
CA CYS A 178 -6.35 -3.67 3.40
C CYS A 178 -5.35 -4.74 3.86
N VAL A 179 -5.79 -5.77 4.58
CA VAL A 179 -4.93 -6.89 4.98
C VAL A 179 -4.40 -7.63 3.75
N ALA A 180 -5.22 -7.82 2.71
CA ALA A 180 -4.80 -8.43 1.45
C ALA A 180 -3.65 -7.65 0.78
N ASP A 181 -3.72 -6.33 0.79
CA ASP A 181 -2.65 -5.47 0.25
C ASP A 181 -1.39 -5.51 1.13
N LEU A 182 -1.53 -5.63 2.45
CA LEU A 182 -0.39 -5.79 3.38
C LEU A 182 0.35 -7.14 3.21
N TYR A 183 -0.31 -8.17 2.68
CA TYR A 183 0.35 -9.43 2.35
C TYR A 183 1.28 -9.33 1.12
N LEU A 184 1.19 -8.28 0.30
CA LEU A 184 2.00 -8.17 -0.90
C LEU A 184 3.42 -7.73 -0.55
N PRO A 185 4.46 -8.54 -0.85
CA PRO A 185 5.84 -8.15 -0.61
C PRO A 185 6.22 -6.89 -1.38
N SER A 186 6.94 -5.97 -0.74
CA SER A 186 7.28 -4.66 -1.31
C SER A 186 8.10 -4.77 -2.59
N ARG A 187 8.92 -5.82 -2.72
CA ARG A 187 9.66 -6.15 -3.94
C ARG A 187 8.73 -6.39 -5.13
N LEU A 188 7.68 -7.20 -4.94
CA LEU A 188 6.69 -7.49 -5.98
C LEU A 188 5.85 -6.26 -6.29
N ALA A 189 5.44 -5.50 -5.28
CA ALA A 189 4.72 -4.24 -5.46
C ALA A 189 5.54 -3.24 -6.29
N SER A 190 6.84 -3.12 -6.03
CA SER A 190 7.73 -2.25 -6.81
C SER A 190 7.92 -2.71 -8.26
N GLN A 191 7.95 -4.02 -8.51
CA GLN A 191 8.04 -4.55 -9.88
C GLN A 191 6.75 -4.31 -10.66
N TYR A 192 5.60 -4.52 -10.01
CA TYR A 192 4.29 -4.23 -10.59
C TYR A 192 4.15 -2.76 -10.98
N THR A 193 4.49 -1.84 -10.07
CA THR A 193 4.40 -0.39 -10.36
C THR A 193 5.36 0.04 -11.48
N LYS A 194 6.59 -0.50 -11.50
CA LYS A 194 7.57 -0.26 -12.58
C LYS A 194 7.04 -0.76 -13.93
N GLN A 195 6.44 -1.94 -13.96
CA GLN A 195 5.86 -2.50 -15.18
C GLN A 195 4.62 -1.74 -15.63
N ALA A 196 3.76 -1.33 -14.70
CA ALA A 196 2.60 -0.49 -14.99
C ALA A 196 3.03 0.87 -15.59
N ALA A 197 4.09 1.48 -15.09
CA ALA A 197 4.65 2.71 -15.65
C ALA A 197 5.21 2.50 -17.07
N MET A 198 5.82 1.35 -17.36
CA MET A 198 6.28 1.00 -18.72
C MET A 198 5.12 0.69 -19.67
N ALA A 199 4.06 0.04 -19.16
CA ALA A 199 2.86 -0.30 -19.91
C ALA A 199 1.96 0.92 -20.19
N GLN A 200 2.06 2.01 -19.42
CA GLN A 200 1.36 3.27 -19.73
C GLN A 200 1.76 3.89 -21.09
N GLY A 201 2.87 3.44 -21.69
CA GLY A 201 3.28 3.78 -23.07
C GLY A 201 2.83 2.78 -24.15
N ALA A 202 2.27 1.63 -23.79
CA ALA A 202 1.88 0.56 -24.70
C ALA A 202 0.44 0.14 -24.46
N SER A 203 -0.40 0.16 -25.50
CA SER A 203 -1.81 -0.25 -25.44
C SER A 203 -1.95 -1.77 -25.29
N THR A 204 -1.48 -2.35 -24.20
CA THR A 204 -1.63 -3.77 -23.88
C THR A 204 -2.93 -4.02 -23.14
N ILE A 205 -3.62 -5.07 -23.58
CA ILE A 205 -4.89 -5.59 -23.09
C ILE A 205 -4.85 -5.71 -21.56
N SER A 206 -5.95 -5.32 -20.92
CA SER A 206 -6.18 -5.35 -19.47
C SER A 206 -6.09 -6.78 -18.92
N GLU A 207 -4.88 -7.30 -18.73
CA GLU A 207 -4.67 -8.52 -17.95
C GLU A 207 -4.96 -8.24 -16.47
N SER A 208 -5.63 -9.19 -15.82
CA SER A 208 -5.89 -9.14 -14.38
C SER A 208 -4.56 -8.92 -13.61
N PRO A 209 -4.51 -7.97 -12.66
CA PRO A 209 -3.27 -7.60 -11.95
C PRO A 209 -2.65 -8.80 -11.22
N ASP A 210 -3.47 -9.75 -10.78
CA ASP A 210 -3.03 -10.99 -10.15
C ASP A 210 -2.22 -11.89 -11.08
N ARG A 211 -2.60 -11.94 -12.37
CA ARG A 211 -1.89 -12.73 -13.38
C ARG A 211 -0.50 -12.15 -13.63
N GLN A 212 -0.38 -10.83 -13.63
CA GLN A 212 0.89 -10.13 -13.77
C GLN A 212 1.78 -10.32 -12.54
N LEU A 213 1.22 -10.30 -11.33
CA LEU A 213 1.99 -10.56 -10.11
C LEU A 213 2.54 -12.00 -10.08
N ARG A 214 1.75 -12.98 -10.54
CA ARG A 214 2.15 -14.40 -10.61
C ARG A 214 3.36 -14.67 -11.51
N THR A 215 3.59 -13.88 -12.55
CA THR A 215 4.74 -14.09 -13.46
C THR A 215 6.06 -13.65 -12.84
N HIS A 216 6.04 -12.79 -11.82
CA HIS A 216 7.23 -12.21 -11.18
C HIS A 216 7.58 -12.83 -9.82
N VAL A 217 6.79 -13.81 -9.38
CA VAL A 217 7.08 -14.57 -8.18
C VAL A 217 8.34 -15.40 -8.38
N LYS A 218 9.30 -15.24 -7.46
CA LYS A 218 10.57 -15.97 -7.48
C LYS A 218 10.72 -16.88 -6.27
N THR A 219 10.16 -16.49 -5.11
CA THR A 219 10.34 -17.22 -3.86
C THR A 219 9.09 -18.03 -3.49
N PRO A 220 9.24 -19.16 -2.76
CA PRO A 220 8.09 -19.91 -2.26
C PRO A 220 7.27 -19.10 -1.25
N GLU A 221 7.90 -18.19 -0.52
CA GLU A 221 7.24 -17.31 0.45
C GLU A 221 6.29 -16.33 -0.25
N GLU A 222 6.69 -15.79 -1.41
CA GLU A 222 5.84 -14.93 -2.24
C GLU A 222 4.61 -15.67 -2.79
N HIS A 223 4.72 -16.96 -3.13
CA HIS A 223 3.57 -17.77 -3.51
C HIS A 223 2.57 -17.93 -2.36
N VAL A 224 3.07 -18.17 -1.14
CA VAL A 224 2.24 -18.26 0.06
C VAL A 224 1.57 -16.91 0.34
N ALA A 225 2.31 -15.81 0.23
CA ALA A 225 1.82 -14.46 0.42
C ALA A 225 0.68 -14.11 -0.58
N LEU A 226 0.84 -14.44 -1.87
CA LEU A 226 -0.23 -14.25 -2.86
C LEU A 226 -1.45 -15.13 -2.60
N SER A 227 -1.25 -16.35 -2.10
CA SER A 227 -2.36 -17.23 -1.72
C SER A 227 -3.15 -16.64 -0.55
N ARG A 228 -2.44 -16.13 0.48
CA ARG A 228 -3.07 -15.44 1.62
C ARG A 228 -3.80 -14.16 1.21
N ARG A 229 -3.20 -13.38 0.32
CA ARG A 229 -3.85 -12.21 -0.28
C ARG A 229 -5.17 -12.57 -0.97
N ARG A 230 -5.19 -13.67 -1.74
CA ARG A 230 -6.40 -14.17 -2.40
C ARG A 230 -7.46 -14.62 -1.39
N GLU A 231 -7.08 -15.38 -0.37
CA GLU A 231 -8.00 -15.78 0.71
C GLU A 231 -8.66 -14.55 1.36
N GLU A 232 -7.91 -13.48 1.61
CA GLU A 232 -8.47 -12.25 2.16
C GLU A 232 -9.36 -11.49 1.16
N GLN A 233 -9.04 -11.51 -0.13
CA GLN A 233 -9.92 -10.94 -1.16
C GLN A 233 -11.25 -11.71 -1.25
N GLU A 234 -11.21 -13.04 -1.19
CA GLU A 234 -12.42 -13.87 -1.14
C GLU A 234 -13.24 -13.60 0.12
N ARG A 235 -12.59 -13.41 1.28
CA ARG A 235 -13.27 -12.95 2.51
C ARG A 235 -13.94 -11.59 2.30
N ALA A 236 -13.23 -10.62 1.71
CA ALA A 236 -13.79 -9.31 1.41
C ALA A 236 -15.03 -9.40 0.50
N ARG A 237 -14.96 -10.22 -0.56
CA ARG A 237 -16.10 -10.50 -1.45
C ARG A 237 -17.30 -11.02 -0.67
N ALA A 238 -17.11 -12.04 0.17
CA ALA A 238 -18.18 -12.61 0.98
C ALA A 238 -18.84 -11.57 1.91
N PHE A 239 -18.07 -10.63 2.47
CA PHE A 239 -18.65 -9.52 3.23
C PHE A 239 -19.44 -8.55 2.36
N PHE A 240 -18.93 -8.17 1.18
CA PHE A 240 -19.66 -7.28 0.26
C PHE A 240 -20.94 -7.91 -0.30
N GLU A 241 -20.95 -9.20 -0.60
CA GLU A 241 -22.16 -9.94 -0.97
C GLU A 241 -23.21 -9.90 0.14
N ARG A 242 -22.78 -10.03 1.40
CA ARG A 242 -23.67 -9.86 2.55
C ARG A 242 -24.21 -8.43 2.66
N VAL A 243 -23.41 -7.41 2.32
CA VAL A 243 -23.89 -6.02 2.24
C VAL A 243 -24.97 -5.87 1.17
N LEU A 244 -24.78 -6.47 -0.02
CA LEU A 244 -25.78 -6.48 -1.08
C LEU A 244 -27.08 -7.17 -0.64
N ALA A 245 -26.97 -8.31 0.04
CA ALA A 245 -28.12 -9.03 0.60
C ALA A 245 -28.87 -8.20 1.65
N ALA A 246 -28.15 -7.41 2.46
CA ALA A 246 -28.70 -6.47 3.43
C ALA A 246 -29.27 -5.18 2.79
N LYS A 247 -29.24 -5.04 1.45
CA LYS A 247 -29.63 -3.84 0.70
C LYS A 247 -28.83 -2.59 1.08
N GLY A 248 -27.59 -2.79 1.54
CA GLY A 248 -26.65 -1.69 1.77
C GLY A 248 -26.21 -1.04 0.46
N LYS A 249 -25.77 0.21 0.54
CA LYS A 249 -25.11 0.87 -0.60
C LYS A 249 -23.69 0.34 -0.72
N LEU A 250 -23.23 0.10 -1.95
CA LEU A 250 -21.83 -0.19 -2.26
C LEU A 250 -21.34 0.82 -3.30
N GLU A 251 -20.04 0.99 -3.34
CA GLU A 251 -19.36 1.88 -4.28
C GLU A 251 -19.20 1.19 -5.64
N ASP A 252 -19.23 1.95 -6.74
CA ASP A 252 -19.20 1.41 -8.10
C ASP A 252 -17.96 0.56 -8.38
N TRP A 253 -16.82 0.87 -7.77
CA TRP A 253 -15.60 0.09 -7.93
C TRP A 253 -15.68 -1.27 -7.20
N ILE A 254 -16.42 -1.35 -6.08
CA ILE A 254 -16.65 -2.60 -5.35
C ILE A 254 -17.55 -3.53 -6.17
N LEU A 255 -18.56 -2.97 -6.84
CA LEU A 255 -19.40 -3.73 -7.77
C LEU A 255 -18.55 -4.30 -8.91
N ARG A 256 -17.67 -3.50 -9.51
CA ARG A 256 -16.72 -3.97 -10.53
C ARG A 256 -15.73 -5.01 -10.00
N PHE A 257 -15.32 -4.90 -8.74
CA PHE A 257 -14.46 -5.87 -8.09
C PHE A 257 -15.16 -7.22 -7.92
N LEU A 258 -16.45 -7.21 -7.56
CA LEU A 258 -17.28 -8.43 -7.51
C LEU A 258 -17.44 -9.05 -8.90
N ASP A 259 -17.78 -8.25 -9.92
CA ASP A 259 -17.98 -8.71 -11.30
C ASP A 259 -16.70 -9.28 -11.96
N ALA A 260 -15.51 -8.86 -11.51
CA ALA A 260 -14.25 -9.24 -12.13
C ALA A 260 -13.88 -10.74 -12.00
N ASP A 261 -14.47 -11.49 -11.04
CA ASP A 261 -14.23 -12.95 -10.93
C ASP A 261 -15.19 -13.79 -11.78
N GLU A 262 -16.39 -13.29 -12.11
CA GLU A 262 -17.35 -14.05 -12.92
C GLU A 262 -16.79 -14.35 -14.34
N GLY A 263 -15.76 -13.62 -14.77
CA GLY A 263 -15.04 -13.85 -16.01
C GLY A 263 -13.89 -14.87 -15.96
N GLU A 264 -13.53 -15.45 -14.80
CA GLU A 264 -12.46 -16.46 -14.69
C GLU A 264 -12.97 -17.92 -14.87
N GLU A 265 -14.28 -18.16 -15.05
CA GLU A 265 -14.88 -19.50 -15.21
C GLU A 265 -15.27 -19.93 -16.66
N THR A 266 -14.89 -19.19 -17.71
CA THR A 266 -15.20 -19.59 -19.12
C THR A 266 -13.99 -19.92 -19.96
#